data_AF-A0A350YI01-F1
#
_entry.id   AF-A0A350YI01-F1
#
_cell.length_a   1.000
_cell.length_b   1.000
_cell.length_c   1.000
_cell.angle_alpha   90.00
_cell.angle_beta   90.00
_cell.angle_gamma   90.00
#
_symmetry.space_group_name_H-M   'P 1'
#
loop_
_entity.id
_entity.type
_entity.pdbx_description
1 polymer ?
#
loop_
_entity_poly.entity_id
_entity_poly.type
_entity_poly.pdbx_seq_one_letter_code
_entity_poly.pdbx_strand_id
1 'polypeptide(L)'
;MRGFVFSLGHAGECRGKWIRIGKRRLLPPAVGVAQCPSRLPYLLILWGFSMSSHALRSLVLLVLLPLVACSTPADNVDYDSRGTGMANLGNMMREKGEVGAAMDFYRRALAADPKNLVAIKGLAGVLEQWGDKQAAAKTYKDGLAFHKNDGELRRNYARLLLGMDEPAAAKRQYEAALDADSSDLKARSGLGVALDYLGEHKKAQAQYEKVLSKEPRNLATLNNLAYSYILTRRYDRAIEVLEPYVNDPSATAAMRQNLALAYGMAGMDVDAERVARMDLSPQKVRENMDYFRRQRAELAVSTAPYAEVGTYATEGMAVAQAQKLRAQFEKSGGDLKPVVLPEVATPGGTPRFAVRMMGCSRPSDVTRLCKTLAASGLPCVARGKGLE
;
A
#
# COMPACT_ATOMS: atom_id res chain seq x y z
N MET A 1 42.61 19.15 -1.19
CA MET A 1 43.00 17.88 -0.53
C MET A 1 42.07 17.62 0.65
N ARG A 2 41.93 16.36 1.10
CA ARG A 2 40.94 15.87 2.11
C ARG A 2 39.48 15.93 1.56
N GLY A 3 38.67 14.87 1.45
CA GLY A 3 38.81 13.43 1.73
C GLY A 3 38.18 13.03 3.08
N PHE A 4 37.26 12.05 3.22
CA PHE A 4 36.63 11.09 2.27
C PHE A 4 35.11 10.95 2.63
N VAL A 5 34.29 9.85 2.56
CA VAL A 5 34.41 8.41 2.24
C VAL A 5 33.00 7.76 1.99
N PHE A 6 32.92 6.62 1.27
CA PHE A 6 31.80 5.63 1.16
C PHE A 6 30.38 6.07 0.72
N SER A 7 29.53 5.24 0.08
CA SER A 7 29.65 3.89 -0.53
C SER A 7 28.69 3.77 -1.74
N LEU A 8 28.95 2.87 -2.70
CA LEU A 8 28.04 2.56 -3.81
C LEU A 8 28.01 1.06 -4.14
N GLY A 9 26.81 0.51 -4.30
CA GLY A 9 26.60 -0.90 -4.66
C GLY A 9 26.84 -1.17 -6.15
N HIS A 10 27.59 -2.24 -6.42
CA HIS A 10 27.75 -2.98 -7.69
C HIS A 10 27.17 -2.39 -8.98
N ALA A 11 28.06 -2.06 -9.92
CA ALA A 11 27.73 -1.82 -11.31
C ALA A 11 28.37 -2.89 -12.21
N GLY A 12 27.64 -3.41 -13.20
CA GLY A 12 28.23 -4.08 -14.36
C GLY A 12 27.69 -5.45 -14.78
N GLU A 13 26.40 -5.59 -15.09
CA GLU A 13 25.96 -6.61 -16.07
C GLU A 13 24.61 -6.24 -16.71
N CYS A 14 24.61 -5.88 -18.01
CA CYS A 14 23.44 -5.39 -18.76
C CYS A 14 22.99 -6.35 -19.88
N ARG A 15 22.78 -7.63 -19.55
CA ARG A 15 21.79 -8.48 -20.24
C ARG A 15 21.59 -9.81 -19.51
N GLY A 16 20.33 -10.19 -19.27
CA GLY A 16 20.01 -11.49 -18.70
C GLY A 16 20.20 -12.63 -19.70
N LYS A 17 21.22 -13.48 -19.48
CA LYS A 17 21.13 -14.92 -19.76
C LYS A 17 22.17 -15.70 -18.96
N TRP A 18 21.76 -16.87 -18.48
CA TRP A 18 22.60 -17.81 -17.73
C TRP A 18 23.79 -18.30 -18.56
N ILE A 19 24.98 -18.33 -17.97
CA ILE A 19 26.13 -19.09 -18.49
C ILE A 19 26.58 -20.08 -17.41
N ARG A 20 26.82 -21.34 -17.82
CA ARG A 20 27.11 -22.47 -16.94
C ARG A 20 28.41 -23.15 -17.38
N ILE A 21 29.37 -23.25 -16.49
CA ILE A 21 30.64 -23.99 -16.65
C ILE A 21 30.84 -24.75 -15.33
N GLY A 22 30.38 -25.98 -15.14
CA GLY A 22 30.95 -27.22 -15.67
C GLY A 22 31.39 -28.08 -14.45
N LYS A 23 31.44 -29.42 -14.43
CA LYS A 23 31.15 -30.45 -15.44
C LYS A 23 30.39 -31.62 -14.79
N ARG A 24 29.41 -32.21 -15.47
CA ARG A 24 29.23 -33.68 -15.63
C ARG A 24 28.12 -33.96 -16.65
N ARG A 25 28.23 -35.09 -17.35
CA ARG A 25 27.26 -35.58 -18.34
C ARG A 25 26.18 -36.42 -17.67
N LEU A 26 25.01 -36.50 -18.29
CA LEU A 26 24.50 -37.73 -18.90
C LEU A 26 23.56 -37.37 -20.07
N LEU A 27 23.29 -38.31 -20.97
CA LEU A 27 22.53 -38.11 -22.22
C LEU A 27 21.15 -38.82 -22.16
N PRO A 28 20.19 -38.47 -23.03
CA PRO A 28 18.83 -39.02 -23.05
C PRO A 28 18.78 -40.26 -24.01
N PRO A 29 17.63 -40.81 -24.50
CA PRO A 29 16.47 -40.16 -25.15
C PRO A 29 15.12 -40.68 -24.55
N ALA A 30 13.90 -40.60 -25.12
CA ALA A 30 13.30 -39.97 -26.30
C ALA A 30 11.76 -39.86 -26.11
N VAL A 31 11.07 -38.98 -26.88
CA VAL A 31 9.67 -39.09 -27.42
C VAL A 31 8.50 -39.41 -26.44
N GLY A 32 7.30 -38.80 -26.51
CA GLY A 32 6.82 -37.67 -27.33
C GLY A 32 5.27 -37.59 -27.43
N VAL A 33 4.77 -36.40 -27.80
CA VAL A 33 3.50 -36.13 -28.52
C VAL A 33 2.14 -36.63 -27.95
N ALA A 34 1.54 -35.78 -27.11
CA ALA A 34 0.19 -35.16 -27.25
C ALA A 34 -1.17 -35.94 -27.12
N GLN A 35 -2.20 -35.11 -26.83
CA GLN A 35 -3.66 -35.24 -27.09
C GLN A 35 -4.59 -36.09 -26.18
N CYS A 36 -5.59 -35.40 -25.62
CA CYS A 36 -6.93 -35.90 -25.22
C CYS A 36 -7.87 -35.93 -26.48
N PRO A 37 -9.16 -36.38 -26.45
CA PRO A 37 -10.04 -36.63 -25.29
C PRO A 37 -11.12 -37.78 -25.39
N SER A 38 -11.95 -37.90 -24.33
CA SER A 38 -13.43 -38.14 -24.37
C SER A 38 -14.10 -39.56 -24.32
N ARG A 39 -15.16 -39.62 -23.47
CA ARG A 39 -16.48 -40.32 -23.56
C ARG A 39 -16.67 -41.87 -23.59
N LEU A 40 -17.30 -42.39 -22.51
CA LEU A 40 -18.43 -43.38 -22.46
C LEU A 40 -18.17 -44.83 -22.98
N PRO A 41 -19.08 -45.86 -22.86
CA PRO A 41 -20.50 -45.88 -22.43
C PRO A 41 -20.95 -46.98 -21.41
N TYR A 42 -22.29 -47.08 -21.23
CA TYR A 42 -23.16 -47.95 -20.42
C TYR A 42 -22.98 -49.50 -20.45
N LEU A 43 -23.39 -50.18 -19.35
CA LEU A 43 -24.46 -51.22 -19.29
C LEU A 43 -24.76 -51.54 -17.79
N LEU A 44 -25.97 -51.41 -17.23
CA LEU A 44 -27.22 -52.19 -17.34
C LEU A 44 -27.21 -53.61 -16.74
N ILE A 45 -28.01 -53.84 -15.68
CA ILE A 45 -28.86 -55.03 -15.44
C ILE A 45 -29.97 -54.63 -14.45
N LEU A 46 -31.19 -55.09 -14.70
CA LEU A 46 -32.34 -55.01 -13.78
C LEU A 46 -32.74 -56.43 -13.36
N TRP A 47 -33.06 -56.61 -12.08
CA TRP A 47 -33.94 -57.69 -11.63
C TRP A 47 -34.99 -57.08 -10.69
N GLY A 48 -36.26 -57.24 -11.04
CA GLY A 48 -37.38 -56.85 -10.19
C GLY A 48 -37.91 -58.04 -9.39
N PHE A 49 -38.43 -57.78 -8.19
CA PHE A 49 -39.27 -58.73 -7.47
C PHE A 49 -40.54 -58.03 -6.97
N SER A 50 -41.64 -58.80 -6.91
CA SER A 50 -42.98 -58.27 -6.68
C SER A 50 -43.36 -58.25 -5.19
N MET A 51 -44.20 -57.27 -4.85
CA MET A 51 -45.07 -57.11 -3.67
C MET A 51 -45.05 -58.19 -2.55
N SER A 52 -45.01 -57.73 -1.29
CA SER A 52 -46.20 -57.88 -0.40
C SER A 52 -46.13 -57.14 0.96
N SER A 53 -47.15 -56.32 1.21
CA SER A 53 -48.01 -56.35 2.41
C SER A 53 -47.48 -56.26 3.85
N HIS A 54 -46.21 -55.93 4.13
CA HIS A 54 -45.72 -55.75 5.52
C HIS A 54 -45.21 -54.34 5.90
N ALA A 55 -45.05 -53.42 4.93
CA ALA A 55 -44.46 -52.09 5.14
C ALA A 55 -45.33 -51.05 5.90
N LEU A 56 -46.40 -51.47 6.61
CA LEU A 56 -47.37 -50.57 7.24
C LEU A 56 -47.70 -50.89 8.72
N ARG A 57 -46.86 -51.69 9.40
CA ARG A 57 -47.06 -52.08 10.82
C ARG A 57 -45.92 -51.73 11.78
N SER A 58 -44.93 -50.96 11.33
CA SER A 58 -43.86 -50.42 12.18
C SER A 58 -44.05 -48.95 12.55
N LEU A 59 -45.17 -48.34 12.14
CA LEU A 59 -45.70 -47.13 12.77
C LEU A 59 -46.48 -47.53 14.03
N VAL A 60 -46.50 -46.68 15.05
CA VAL A 60 -47.15 -46.90 16.36
C VAL A 60 -46.45 -47.95 17.25
N LEU A 61 -45.19 -47.69 17.63
CA LEU A 61 -44.65 -48.07 18.95
C LEU A 61 -43.32 -47.36 19.30
N LEU A 62 -43.30 -46.02 19.22
CA LEU A 62 -42.20 -45.20 19.75
C LEU A 62 -42.67 -43.83 20.31
N VAL A 63 -43.88 -43.84 20.89
CA VAL A 63 -44.40 -42.76 21.75
C VAL A 63 -44.55 -43.36 23.14
N LEU A 64 -43.99 -42.68 24.17
CA LEU A 64 -43.82 -43.06 25.59
C LEU A 64 -42.40 -43.51 25.98
N LEU A 65 -41.57 -42.53 26.34
CA LEU A 65 -40.63 -42.48 27.49
C LEU A 65 -40.18 -41.00 27.61
N PRO A 66 -39.75 -40.50 28.79
CA PRO A 66 -40.53 -39.44 29.41
C PRO A 66 -39.85 -38.06 29.45
N LEU A 67 -40.65 -37.07 29.90
CA LEU A 67 -40.22 -35.75 30.32
C LEU A 67 -39.26 -35.82 31.52
N VAL A 68 -37.98 -36.05 31.27
CA VAL A 68 -36.91 -35.73 32.24
C VAL A 68 -36.59 -34.25 32.10
N ALA A 69 -37.39 -33.41 32.76
CA ALA A 69 -37.05 -32.02 32.95
C ALA A 69 -35.86 -31.93 33.93
N CYS A 70 -34.64 -31.89 33.40
CA CYS A 70 -33.45 -31.55 34.19
C CYS A 70 -33.51 -30.08 34.62
N SER A 71 -34.27 -29.80 35.68
CA SER A 71 -34.27 -28.55 36.41
C SER A 71 -32.99 -28.44 37.26
N THR A 72 -31.84 -28.36 36.59
CA THR A 72 -30.59 -27.89 37.22
C THR A 72 -30.80 -26.43 37.65
N PRO A 73 -30.55 -26.06 38.91
CA PRO A 73 -30.46 -24.65 39.28
C PRO A 73 -29.47 -23.94 38.34
N ALA A 74 -29.83 -22.77 37.83
CA ALA A 74 -29.06 -22.07 36.80
C ALA A 74 -27.84 -21.31 37.37
N ASP A 75 -27.37 -21.72 38.54
CA ASP A 75 -26.31 -21.09 39.31
C ASP A 75 -24.94 -21.59 38.83
N ASN A 76 -24.08 -20.66 38.44
CA ASN A 76 -22.74 -20.91 37.87
C ASN A 76 -22.71 -21.55 36.46
N VAL A 77 -23.67 -21.21 35.57
CA VAL A 77 -23.31 -21.20 34.14
C VAL A 77 -22.34 -20.06 33.91
N ASP A 78 -21.08 -20.38 33.58
CA ASP A 78 -20.06 -19.38 33.27
C ASP A 78 -20.50 -18.46 32.11
N TYR A 79 -20.75 -17.19 32.43
CA TYR A 79 -21.19 -16.19 31.47
C TYR A 79 -20.12 -15.87 30.42
N ASP A 80 -18.82 -16.02 30.76
CA ASP A 80 -17.70 -15.80 29.84
C ASP A 80 -17.73 -16.82 28.69
N SER A 81 -17.98 -18.10 29.02
CA SER A 81 -18.21 -19.17 28.03
C SER A 81 -19.39 -18.89 27.09
N ARG A 82 -20.52 -18.37 27.61
CA ARG A 82 -21.73 -18.10 26.83
C ARG A 82 -21.54 -16.91 25.89
N GLY A 83 -20.96 -15.82 26.38
CA GLY A 83 -20.62 -14.65 25.55
C GLY A 83 -19.63 -15.01 24.43
N THR A 84 -18.56 -15.72 24.78
CA THR A 84 -17.52 -16.14 23.83
C THR A 84 -18.05 -17.13 22.79
N GLY A 85 -18.91 -18.08 23.18
CA GLY A 85 -19.58 -18.99 22.23
C GLY A 85 -20.43 -18.25 21.19
N MET A 86 -21.18 -17.22 21.63
CA MET A 86 -21.95 -16.38 20.71
C MET A 86 -21.05 -15.51 19.82
N ALA A 87 -19.94 -14.97 20.34
CA ALA A 87 -18.98 -14.22 19.55
C ALA A 87 -18.32 -15.07 18.44
N ASN A 88 -18.02 -16.34 18.74
CA ASN A 88 -17.46 -17.28 17.76
C ASN A 88 -18.47 -17.63 16.65
N LEU A 89 -19.75 -17.83 16.98
CA LEU A 89 -20.81 -17.97 15.97
C LEU A 89 -20.93 -16.70 15.10
N GLY A 90 -20.75 -15.51 15.68
CA GLY A 90 -20.69 -14.25 14.93
C GLY A 90 -19.55 -14.19 13.91
N ASN A 91 -18.37 -14.73 14.25
CA ASN A 91 -17.25 -14.86 13.30
C ASN A 91 -17.60 -15.83 12.16
N MET A 92 -18.14 -17.01 12.48
CA MET A 92 -18.53 -18.01 11.47
C MET A 92 -19.59 -17.49 10.49
N MET A 93 -20.58 -16.72 10.97
CA MET A 93 -21.59 -16.12 10.09
C MET A 93 -20.99 -15.01 9.22
N ARG A 94 -20.07 -14.19 9.75
CA ARG A 94 -19.35 -13.18 8.94
C ARG A 94 -18.53 -13.83 7.82
N GLU A 95 -17.87 -14.96 8.10
CA GLU A 95 -17.05 -15.70 7.11
C GLU A 95 -17.87 -16.29 5.96
N LYS A 96 -19.15 -16.63 6.21
CA LYS A 96 -20.10 -17.03 5.16
C LYS A 96 -20.72 -15.86 4.39
N GLY A 97 -20.49 -14.61 4.82
CA GLY A 97 -21.19 -13.43 4.30
C GLY A 97 -22.61 -13.22 4.88
N GLU A 98 -23.01 -13.99 5.90
CA GLU A 98 -24.30 -13.84 6.61
C GLU A 98 -24.24 -12.63 7.59
N VAL A 99 -24.04 -11.42 7.04
CA VAL A 99 -23.76 -10.18 7.78
C VAL A 99 -24.78 -9.88 8.88
N GLY A 100 -26.08 -9.99 8.59
CA GLY A 100 -27.13 -9.75 9.59
C GLY A 100 -27.09 -10.73 10.76
N ALA A 101 -26.93 -12.03 10.47
CA ALA A 101 -26.79 -13.07 11.49
C ALA A 101 -25.53 -12.85 12.34
N ALA A 102 -24.41 -12.44 11.72
CA ALA A 102 -23.18 -12.09 12.43
C ALA A 102 -23.41 -10.96 13.44
N MET A 103 -24.06 -9.86 13.00
CA MET A 103 -24.40 -8.72 13.88
C MET A 103 -25.24 -9.16 15.08
N ASP A 104 -26.25 -10.00 14.87
CA ASP A 104 -27.14 -10.45 15.96
C ASP A 104 -26.46 -11.43 16.92
N PHE A 105 -25.56 -12.30 16.43
CA PHE A 105 -24.73 -13.12 17.31
C PHE A 105 -23.78 -12.29 18.17
N TYR A 106 -23.13 -11.24 17.62
CA TYR A 106 -22.30 -10.34 18.44
C TYR A 106 -23.14 -9.50 19.41
N ARG A 107 -24.31 -9.00 19.00
CA ARG A 107 -25.23 -8.28 19.92
C ARG A 107 -25.64 -9.14 21.10
N ARG A 108 -25.95 -10.42 20.86
CA ARG A 108 -26.29 -11.40 21.91
C ARG A 108 -25.08 -11.73 22.79
N ALA A 109 -23.87 -11.82 22.21
CA ALA A 109 -22.63 -11.95 22.97
C ALA A 109 -22.40 -10.76 23.92
N LEU A 110 -22.59 -9.52 23.46
CA LEU A 110 -22.45 -8.31 24.28
C LEU A 110 -23.58 -8.13 25.30
N ALA A 111 -24.76 -8.69 25.05
CA ALA A 111 -25.85 -8.72 26.03
C ALA A 111 -25.60 -9.77 27.15
N ALA A 112 -24.83 -10.82 26.87
CA ALA A 112 -24.37 -11.78 27.87
C ALA A 112 -23.11 -11.30 28.61
N ASP A 113 -22.19 -10.67 27.88
CA ASP A 113 -20.92 -10.15 28.41
C ASP A 113 -20.53 -8.82 27.73
N PRO A 114 -20.83 -7.64 28.33
CA PRO A 114 -20.55 -6.33 27.72
C PRO A 114 -19.06 -6.04 27.47
N LYS A 115 -18.15 -6.71 28.19
CA LYS A 115 -16.69 -6.61 28.00
C LYS A 115 -16.16 -7.60 26.94
N ASN A 116 -16.99 -8.34 26.21
CA ASN A 116 -16.49 -9.39 25.32
C ASN A 116 -15.73 -8.81 24.11
N LEU A 117 -14.39 -8.79 24.19
CA LEU A 117 -13.52 -8.11 23.23
C LEU A 117 -13.66 -8.64 21.80
N VAL A 118 -13.92 -9.94 21.63
CA VAL A 118 -14.15 -10.58 20.33
C VAL A 118 -15.46 -10.05 19.72
N ALA A 119 -16.53 -9.95 20.51
CA ALA A 119 -17.80 -9.40 20.05
C ALA A 119 -17.75 -7.88 19.82
N ILE A 120 -16.99 -7.11 20.62
CA ILE A 120 -16.74 -5.68 20.40
C ILE A 120 -16.06 -5.48 19.03
N LYS A 121 -14.90 -6.12 18.82
CA LYS A 121 -14.11 -6.01 17.57
C LYS A 121 -14.90 -6.56 16.37
N GLY A 122 -15.63 -7.65 16.56
CA GLY A 122 -16.48 -8.29 15.54
C GLY A 122 -17.67 -7.44 15.10
N LEU A 123 -18.48 -6.95 16.05
CA LEU A 123 -19.65 -6.13 15.75
C LEU A 123 -19.24 -4.82 15.07
N ALA A 124 -18.25 -4.11 15.62
CA ALA A 124 -17.79 -2.85 15.04
C ALA A 124 -17.27 -3.04 13.61
N GLY A 125 -16.45 -4.07 13.36
CA GLY A 125 -15.94 -4.37 12.02
C GLY A 125 -17.02 -4.78 11.00
N VAL A 126 -18.11 -5.41 11.44
CA VAL A 126 -19.24 -5.73 10.55
C VAL A 126 -20.12 -4.49 10.30
N LEU A 127 -20.33 -3.63 11.30
CA LEU A 127 -21.01 -2.35 11.13
C LEU A 127 -20.25 -1.42 10.15
N GLU A 128 -18.91 -1.41 10.19
CA GLU A 128 -18.08 -0.74 9.19
C GLU A 128 -18.30 -1.29 7.78
N GLN A 129 -18.34 -2.63 7.61
CA GLN A 129 -18.58 -3.28 6.32
C GLN A 129 -20.00 -3.00 5.77
N TRP A 130 -20.98 -2.86 6.66
CA TRP A 130 -22.35 -2.47 6.31
C TRP A 130 -22.50 -0.96 6.03
N GLY A 131 -21.50 -0.15 6.36
CA GLY A 131 -21.49 1.30 6.17
C GLY A 131 -22.07 2.11 7.35
N ASP A 132 -22.55 1.47 8.42
CA ASP A 132 -23.00 2.15 9.64
C ASP A 132 -21.81 2.54 10.51
N LYS A 133 -21.09 3.56 10.04
CA LYS A 133 -19.92 4.14 10.71
C LYS A 133 -20.26 4.69 12.10
N GLN A 134 -21.48 5.18 12.31
CA GLN A 134 -21.90 5.77 13.59
C GLN A 134 -22.12 4.71 14.67
N ALA A 135 -22.82 3.62 14.34
CA ALA A 135 -22.93 2.49 15.27
C ALA A 135 -21.58 1.81 15.49
N ALA A 136 -20.74 1.65 14.46
CA ALA A 136 -19.38 1.13 14.63
C ALA A 136 -18.51 2.01 15.57
N ALA A 137 -18.57 3.34 15.41
CA ALA A 137 -17.87 4.29 16.26
C ALA A 137 -18.37 4.23 17.71
N LYS A 138 -19.69 4.07 17.92
CA LYS A 138 -20.26 3.83 19.24
C LYS A 138 -19.76 2.52 19.85
N THR A 139 -19.79 1.40 19.10
CA THR A 139 -19.30 0.09 19.58
C THR A 139 -17.82 0.14 19.97
N TYR A 140 -16.97 0.82 19.18
CA TYR A 140 -15.57 1.03 19.55
C TYR A 140 -15.42 1.89 20.82
N LYS A 141 -16.14 3.00 20.92
CA LYS A 141 -16.09 3.91 22.07
C LYS A 141 -16.56 3.25 23.37
N ASP A 142 -17.66 2.50 23.32
CA ASP A 142 -18.20 1.74 24.45
C ASP A 142 -17.23 0.62 24.85
N GLY A 143 -16.67 -0.11 23.88
CA GLY A 143 -15.69 -1.16 24.12
C GLY A 143 -14.40 -0.65 24.79
N LEU A 144 -13.96 0.56 24.43
CA LEU A 144 -12.81 1.23 25.04
C LEU A 144 -13.07 1.71 26.49
N ALA A 145 -14.32 1.74 26.96
CA ALA A 145 -14.61 1.98 28.38
C ALA A 145 -14.15 0.79 29.26
N PHE A 146 -14.27 -0.43 28.73
CA PHE A 146 -13.76 -1.66 29.36
C PHE A 146 -12.27 -1.88 29.03
N HIS A 147 -11.90 -1.79 27.74
CA HIS A 147 -10.58 -2.16 27.22
C HIS A 147 -9.69 -0.95 26.93
N LYS A 148 -9.49 -0.11 27.95
CA LYS A 148 -8.81 1.19 27.85
C LYS A 148 -7.39 1.12 27.24
N ASN A 149 -6.72 -0.03 27.31
CA ASN A 149 -5.33 -0.21 26.87
C ASN A 149 -5.20 -1.15 25.65
N ASP A 150 -6.30 -1.61 25.02
CA ASP A 150 -6.20 -2.43 23.81
C ASP A 150 -5.83 -1.53 22.60
N GLY A 151 -4.53 -1.56 22.25
CA GLY A 151 -3.96 -0.75 21.17
C GLY A 151 -4.58 -1.05 19.79
N GLU A 152 -5.03 -2.28 19.55
CA GLU A 152 -5.74 -2.61 18.30
C GLU A 152 -7.14 -1.99 18.25
N LEU A 153 -7.90 -2.02 19.35
CA LEU A 153 -9.23 -1.45 19.45
C LEU A 153 -9.16 0.06 19.22
N ARG A 154 -8.14 0.71 19.81
CA ARG A 154 -7.81 2.12 19.53
C ARG A 154 -7.41 2.36 18.07
N ARG A 155 -6.50 1.55 17.51
CA ARG A 155 -6.04 1.65 16.11
C ARG A 155 -7.18 1.47 15.10
N ASN A 156 -8.11 0.55 15.36
CA ASN A 156 -9.27 0.29 14.51
C ASN A 156 -10.30 1.43 14.63
N TYR A 157 -10.56 1.92 15.84
CA TYR A 157 -11.40 3.11 16.04
C TYR A 157 -10.81 4.35 15.35
N ALA A 158 -9.50 4.57 15.46
CA ALA A 158 -8.78 5.66 14.80
C ALA A 158 -8.91 5.60 13.26
N ARG A 159 -8.81 4.40 12.69
CA ARG A 159 -9.02 4.18 11.24
C ARG A 159 -10.45 4.51 10.81
N LEU A 160 -11.45 4.16 11.63
CA LEU A 160 -12.85 4.52 11.37
C LEU A 160 -13.06 6.04 11.47
N LEU A 161 -12.47 6.70 12.46
CA LEU A 161 -12.55 8.16 12.63
C LEU A 161 -11.96 8.92 11.43
N LEU A 162 -10.86 8.44 10.82
CA LEU A 162 -10.38 8.96 9.53
C LEU A 162 -11.42 8.75 8.42
N GLY A 163 -12.05 7.57 8.37
CA GLY A 163 -13.17 7.28 7.48
C GLY A 163 -14.46 8.07 7.75
N MET A 164 -14.50 8.88 8.81
CA MET A 164 -15.59 9.78 9.19
C MET A 164 -15.21 11.27 9.08
N ASP A 165 -14.02 11.57 8.57
CA ASP A 165 -13.44 12.93 8.52
C ASP A 165 -13.23 13.59 9.90
N GLU A 166 -12.89 12.77 10.91
CA GLU A 166 -12.49 13.22 12.25
C GLU A 166 -10.97 13.03 12.52
N PRO A 167 -10.04 13.60 11.71
CA PRO A 167 -8.61 13.32 11.84
C PRO A 167 -8.01 13.75 13.18
N ALA A 168 -8.54 14.82 13.80
CA ALA A 168 -8.14 15.24 15.14
C ALA A 168 -8.54 14.25 16.24
N ALA A 169 -9.63 13.49 16.05
CA ALA A 169 -10.02 12.42 16.97
C ALA A 169 -9.21 11.14 16.70
N ALA A 170 -9.01 10.79 15.42
CA ALA A 170 -8.18 9.67 15.00
C ALA A 170 -6.74 9.78 15.53
N LYS A 171 -6.12 10.96 15.39
CA LYS A 171 -4.77 11.26 15.91
C LYS A 171 -4.63 10.88 17.38
N ARG A 172 -5.53 11.35 18.25
CA ARG A 172 -5.53 11.03 19.69
C ARG A 172 -5.66 9.54 19.99
N GLN A 173 -6.40 8.80 19.16
CA GLN A 173 -6.55 7.35 19.33
C GLN A 173 -5.32 6.58 18.83
N TYR A 174 -4.65 7.03 17.76
CA TYR A 174 -3.35 6.45 17.34
C TYR A 174 -2.22 6.78 18.32
N GLU A 175 -2.19 7.99 18.88
CA GLU A 175 -1.24 8.38 19.94
C GLU A 175 -1.43 7.48 21.16
N ALA A 176 -2.66 7.37 21.69
CA ALA A 176 -2.96 6.48 22.82
C ALA A 176 -2.80 4.96 22.51
N ALA A 177 -2.78 4.55 21.24
CA ALA A 177 -2.40 3.19 20.85
C ALA A 177 -0.87 2.98 20.92
N LEU A 178 -0.09 3.99 20.53
CA LEU A 178 1.38 3.98 20.57
C LEU A 178 1.95 4.21 21.97
N ASP A 179 1.18 4.83 22.88
CA ASP A 179 1.50 4.89 24.31
C ASP A 179 1.36 3.51 24.98
N ALA A 180 0.43 2.67 24.49
CA ALA A 180 0.23 1.29 24.95
C ALA A 180 1.21 0.29 24.29
N ASP A 181 1.44 0.42 22.99
CA ASP A 181 2.48 -0.30 22.25
C ASP A 181 3.18 0.60 21.23
N SER A 182 4.35 1.12 21.61
CA SER A 182 5.17 1.96 20.74
C SER A 182 5.72 1.23 19.49
N SER A 183 5.58 -0.10 19.42
CA SER A 183 6.01 -0.93 18.29
C SER A 183 4.93 -1.16 17.23
N ASP A 184 3.65 -0.81 17.45
CA ASP A 184 2.59 -0.98 16.45
C ASP A 184 2.83 -0.05 15.23
N LEU A 185 3.47 -0.63 14.20
CA LEU A 185 3.78 0.06 12.95
C LEU A 185 2.53 0.43 12.14
N LYS A 186 1.41 -0.29 12.34
CA LYS A 186 0.12 0.04 11.71
C LYS A 186 -0.51 1.26 12.38
N ALA A 187 -0.42 1.37 13.72
CA ALA A 187 -0.82 2.57 14.45
C ALA A 187 0.09 3.76 14.09
N ARG A 188 1.40 3.54 13.94
CA ARG A 188 2.35 4.58 13.52
C ARG A 188 2.13 5.08 12.09
N SER A 189 1.83 4.19 11.14
CA SER A 189 1.46 4.59 9.77
C SER A 189 0.11 5.32 9.74
N GLY A 190 -0.87 4.85 10.53
CA GLY A 190 -2.17 5.54 10.71
C GLY A 190 -2.06 6.93 11.33
N LEU A 191 -1.19 7.11 12.33
CA LEU A 191 -0.85 8.42 12.89
C LEU A 191 -0.26 9.35 11.82
N GLY A 192 0.57 8.82 10.92
CA GLY A 192 1.06 9.57 9.76
C GLY A 192 -0.08 10.11 8.90
N VAL A 193 -1.05 9.26 8.55
CA VAL A 193 -2.23 9.67 7.76
C VAL A 193 -3.04 10.74 8.50
N ALA A 194 -3.29 10.56 9.80
CA ALA A 194 -4.01 11.56 10.59
C ALA A 194 -3.28 12.91 10.67
N LEU A 195 -1.94 12.90 10.69
CA LEU A 195 -1.11 14.11 10.65
C LEU A 195 -1.15 14.78 9.26
N ASP A 196 -1.17 14.03 8.17
CA ASP A 196 -1.33 14.61 6.81
C ASP A 196 -2.69 15.29 6.62
N TYR A 197 -3.78 14.69 7.09
CA TYR A 197 -5.12 15.32 7.07
C TYR A 197 -5.18 16.61 7.91
N LEU A 198 -4.32 16.76 8.92
CA LEU A 198 -4.21 17.96 9.75
C LEU A 198 -3.19 18.99 9.21
N GLY A 199 -2.61 18.76 8.02
CA GLY A 199 -1.56 19.62 7.47
C GLY A 199 -0.19 19.50 8.16
N GLU A 200 -0.04 18.60 9.13
CA GLU A 200 1.19 18.38 9.90
C GLU A 200 2.21 17.51 9.14
N HIS A 201 2.31 17.67 7.81
CA HIS A 201 3.02 16.79 6.88
C HIS A 201 4.46 16.43 7.29
N LYS A 202 5.24 17.39 7.82
CA LYS A 202 6.62 17.12 8.30
C LYS A 202 6.65 16.14 9.47
N LYS A 203 5.61 16.11 10.30
CA LYS A 203 5.43 15.10 11.37
C LYS A 203 4.93 13.78 10.81
N ALA A 204 4.03 13.80 9.81
CA ALA A 204 3.57 12.59 9.11
C ALA A 204 4.73 11.82 8.48
N GLN A 205 5.57 12.52 7.70
CA GLN A 205 6.80 12.02 7.08
C GLN A 205 7.69 11.32 8.12
N ALA A 206 7.94 11.97 9.26
CA ALA A 206 8.74 11.41 10.35
C ALA A 206 8.10 10.19 11.08
N GLN A 207 6.80 9.91 10.91
CA GLN A 207 6.19 8.65 11.38
C GLN A 207 6.29 7.54 10.33
N TYR A 208 6.05 7.85 9.04
CA TYR A 208 6.25 6.89 7.95
C TYR A 208 7.71 6.44 7.85
N GLU A 209 8.67 7.36 7.94
CA GLU A 209 10.11 7.06 7.90
C GLU A 209 10.53 6.14 9.07
N LYS A 210 9.91 6.27 10.25
CA LYS A 210 10.11 5.32 11.37
C LYS A 210 9.56 3.93 11.07
N VAL A 211 8.39 3.81 10.41
CA VAL A 211 7.86 2.51 9.97
C VAL A 211 8.78 1.88 8.92
N LEU A 212 9.22 2.65 7.92
CA LEU A 212 10.11 2.18 6.86
C LEU A 212 11.52 1.83 7.37
N SER A 213 11.96 2.39 8.50
CA SER A 213 13.20 1.96 9.20
C SER A 213 13.12 0.54 9.77
N LYS A 214 11.92 -0.05 9.87
CA LYS A 214 11.66 -1.41 10.33
C LYS A 214 11.15 -2.31 9.21
N GLU A 215 10.32 -1.77 8.31
CA GLU A 215 9.76 -2.47 7.15
C GLU A 215 10.06 -1.71 5.84
N PRO A 216 11.30 -1.78 5.28
CA PRO A 216 11.68 -1.02 4.08
C PRO A 216 10.90 -1.35 2.79
N ARG A 217 10.03 -2.37 2.81
CA ARG A 217 9.14 -2.76 1.71
C ARG A 217 7.65 -2.66 2.06
N ASN A 218 7.27 -1.92 3.10
CA ASN A 218 5.86 -1.64 3.39
C ASN A 218 5.29 -0.69 2.32
N LEU A 219 4.78 -1.26 1.21
CA LEU A 219 4.30 -0.50 0.03
C LEU A 219 3.19 0.51 0.37
N ALA A 220 2.31 0.18 1.32
CA ALA A 220 1.27 1.10 1.78
C ALA A 220 1.87 2.35 2.44
N THR A 221 2.92 2.18 3.25
CA THR A 221 3.61 3.30 3.91
C THR A 221 4.53 4.06 2.96
N LEU A 222 5.17 3.38 2.00
CA LEU A 222 5.91 4.04 0.90
C LEU A 222 4.97 4.94 0.07
N ASN A 223 3.78 4.45 -0.28
CA ASN A 223 2.73 5.23 -0.94
C ASN A 223 2.31 6.45 -0.11
N ASN A 224 2.07 6.30 1.19
CA ASN A 224 1.63 7.40 2.05
C ASN A 224 2.74 8.46 2.24
N LEU A 225 4.00 8.03 2.41
CA LEU A 225 5.15 8.94 2.46
C LEU A 225 5.31 9.74 1.16
N ALA A 226 5.23 9.05 0.01
CA ALA A 226 5.31 9.70 -1.29
C ALA A 226 4.15 10.69 -1.51
N TYR A 227 2.92 10.35 -1.08
CA TYR A 227 1.79 11.27 -1.14
C TYR A 227 2.02 12.50 -0.24
N SER A 228 2.55 12.33 0.97
CA SER A 228 2.94 13.46 1.85
C SER A 228 4.04 14.33 1.23
N TYR A 229 4.98 13.74 0.49
CA TYR A 229 5.97 14.48 -0.30
C TYR A 229 5.30 15.25 -1.48
N ILE A 230 4.28 14.70 -2.15
CA ILE A 230 3.49 15.41 -3.17
C ILE A 230 2.73 16.61 -2.55
N LEU A 231 2.07 16.42 -1.39
CA LEU A 231 1.39 17.49 -0.65
C LEU A 231 2.37 18.61 -0.25
N THR A 232 3.60 18.25 0.09
CA THR A 232 4.69 19.21 0.40
C THR A 232 5.52 19.64 -0.82
N ARG A 233 5.03 19.38 -2.04
CA ARG A 233 5.61 19.73 -3.35
C ARG A 233 6.99 19.15 -3.68
N ARG A 234 7.51 18.22 -2.87
CA ARG A 234 8.78 17.50 -3.12
C ARG A 234 8.56 16.29 -4.02
N TYR A 235 8.18 16.57 -5.26
CA TYR A 235 7.83 15.57 -6.26
C TYR A 235 9.00 14.65 -6.61
N ASP A 236 10.23 15.16 -6.54
CA ASP A 236 11.49 14.41 -6.66
C ASP A 236 11.58 13.29 -5.60
N ARG A 237 11.32 13.62 -4.33
CA ARG A 237 11.33 12.67 -3.22
C ARG A 237 10.19 11.65 -3.32
N ALA A 238 9.04 12.06 -3.85
CA ALA A 238 7.93 11.14 -4.13
C ALA A 238 8.26 10.14 -5.25
N ILE A 239 8.97 10.58 -6.31
CA ILE A 239 9.48 9.72 -7.38
C ILE A 239 10.53 8.75 -6.83
N GLU A 240 11.51 9.24 -6.06
CA GLU A 240 12.58 8.40 -5.47
C GLU A 240 12.01 7.25 -4.61
N VAL A 241 10.94 7.51 -3.86
CA VAL A 241 10.27 6.53 -2.99
C VAL A 241 9.46 5.49 -3.78
N LEU A 242 8.89 5.82 -4.95
CA LEU A 242 7.97 4.94 -5.67
C LEU A 242 8.48 4.36 -6.99
N GLU A 243 9.40 5.01 -7.71
CA GLU A 243 9.96 4.51 -8.96
C GLU A 243 10.52 3.06 -8.83
N PRO A 244 11.26 2.69 -7.75
CA PRO A 244 11.79 1.33 -7.60
C PRO A 244 10.70 0.24 -7.54
N TYR A 245 9.47 0.60 -7.15
CA TYR A 245 8.36 -0.33 -6.90
C TYR A 245 7.27 -0.29 -7.97
N VAL A 246 7.42 0.50 -9.04
CA VAL A 246 6.40 0.66 -10.09
C VAL A 246 5.98 -0.66 -10.76
N ASN A 247 6.91 -1.62 -10.82
CA ASN A 247 6.74 -2.96 -11.39
C ASN A 247 6.76 -4.09 -10.32
N ASP A 248 6.68 -3.77 -9.02
CA ASP A 248 6.55 -4.80 -7.98
C ASP A 248 5.18 -5.51 -8.13
N PRO A 249 5.08 -6.85 -8.10
CA PRO A 249 3.79 -7.55 -8.22
C PRO A 249 2.75 -7.16 -7.16
N SER A 250 3.18 -6.61 -6.01
CA SER A 250 2.30 -6.10 -4.96
C SER A 250 1.97 -4.60 -5.11
N ALA A 251 2.45 -3.93 -6.16
CA ALA A 251 2.18 -2.52 -6.42
C ALA A 251 0.72 -2.30 -6.86
N THR A 252 -0.02 -1.49 -6.08
CA THR A 252 -1.40 -1.13 -6.39
C THR A 252 -1.49 -0.08 -7.49
N ALA A 253 -2.63 -0.04 -8.18
CA ALA A 253 -2.94 1.03 -9.14
C ALA A 253 -2.83 2.42 -8.49
N ALA A 254 -3.34 2.58 -7.25
CA ALA A 254 -3.22 3.84 -6.51
C ALA A 254 -1.76 4.31 -6.33
N MET A 255 -0.83 3.38 -6.03
CA MET A 255 0.59 3.71 -5.90
C MET A 255 1.22 4.12 -7.25
N ARG A 256 0.84 3.45 -8.35
CA ARG A 256 1.24 3.87 -9.70
C ARG A 256 0.66 5.23 -10.09
N GLN A 257 -0.60 5.50 -9.76
CA GLN A 257 -1.21 6.81 -10.04
C GLN A 257 -0.64 7.94 -9.17
N ASN A 258 -0.23 7.66 -7.94
CA ASN A 258 0.54 8.62 -7.13
C ASN A 258 1.93 8.90 -7.71
N LEU A 259 2.63 7.88 -8.24
CA LEU A 259 3.88 8.10 -8.98
C LEU A 259 3.66 8.87 -10.30
N ALA A 260 2.58 8.59 -11.03
CA ALA A 260 2.21 9.34 -12.23
C ALA A 260 1.87 10.81 -11.91
N LEU A 261 1.18 11.07 -10.79
CA LEU A 261 0.95 12.42 -10.25
C LEU A 261 2.27 13.10 -9.85
N ALA A 262 3.21 12.38 -9.23
CA ALA A 262 4.52 12.93 -8.88
C ALA A 262 5.33 13.33 -10.13
N TYR A 263 5.45 12.46 -11.13
CA TYR A 263 6.04 12.80 -12.43
C TYR A 263 5.29 13.96 -13.10
N GLY A 264 3.96 13.96 -13.05
CA GLY A 264 3.10 14.97 -13.63
C GLY A 264 3.36 16.34 -13.02
N MET A 265 3.37 16.46 -11.69
CA MET A 265 3.67 17.73 -11.03
C MET A 265 5.15 18.13 -11.17
N ALA A 266 6.06 17.16 -11.26
CA ALA A 266 7.47 17.38 -11.62
C ALA A 266 7.70 17.72 -13.12
N GLY A 267 6.64 17.84 -13.93
CA GLY A 267 6.71 18.18 -15.36
C GLY A 267 7.33 17.11 -16.26
N MET A 268 7.55 15.90 -15.75
CA MET A 268 8.09 14.74 -16.47
C MET A 268 6.95 14.04 -17.24
N ASP A 269 6.27 14.79 -18.13
CA ASP A 269 5.00 14.37 -18.76
C ASP A 269 5.06 12.98 -19.43
N VAL A 270 6.20 12.63 -20.05
CA VAL A 270 6.40 11.32 -20.71
C VAL A 270 6.39 10.16 -19.70
N ASP A 271 6.97 10.34 -18.52
CA ASP A 271 7.01 9.30 -17.48
C ASP A 271 5.70 9.25 -16.68
N ALA A 272 5.04 10.40 -16.49
CA ALA A 272 3.68 10.46 -15.96
C ALA A 272 2.70 9.69 -16.83
N GLU A 273 2.72 9.95 -18.15
CA GLU A 273 1.87 9.26 -19.13
C GLU A 273 2.20 7.76 -19.20
N ARG A 274 3.48 7.40 -19.21
CA ARG A 274 3.96 6.00 -19.20
C ARG A 274 3.42 5.20 -18.01
N VAL A 275 3.43 5.78 -16.81
CA VAL A 275 2.94 5.08 -15.60
C VAL A 275 1.41 5.12 -15.53
N ALA A 276 0.76 6.23 -15.89
CA ALA A 276 -0.70 6.31 -15.91
C ALA A 276 -1.33 5.24 -16.83
N ARG A 277 -0.72 5.00 -18.00
CA ARG A 277 -1.14 3.98 -18.99
C ARG A 277 -1.03 2.52 -18.49
N MET A 278 -0.45 2.25 -17.31
CA MET A 278 -0.40 0.91 -16.74
C MET A 278 -1.75 0.47 -16.14
N ASP A 279 -2.58 1.40 -15.68
CA ASP A 279 -3.87 1.12 -15.04
C ASP A 279 -5.07 1.85 -15.70
N LEU A 280 -4.82 2.90 -16.50
CA LEU A 280 -5.87 3.81 -16.98
C LEU A 280 -6.07 3.76 -18.49
N SER A 281 -7.32 4.01 -18.92
CA SER A 281 -7.68 4.11 -20.33
C SER A 281 -6.98 5.29 -21.01
N PRO A 282 -6.72 5.23 -22.34
CA PRO A 282 -6.10 6.34 -23.07
C PRO A 282 -6.82 7.68 -22.97
N GLN A 283 -8.14 7.68 -22.67
CA GLN A 283 -8.89 8.90 -22.36
C GLN A 283 -8.54 9.43 -20.96
N LYS A 284 -8.65 8.60 -19.92
CA LYS A 284 -8.40 9.02 -18.53
C LYS A 284 -6.95 9.48 -18.33
N VAL A 285 -6.01 8.88 -19.06
CA VAL A 285 -4.62 9.34 -19.16
C VAL A 285 -4.54 10.79 -19.68
N ARG A 286 -5.20 11.13 -20.80
CA ARG A 286 -5.20 12.51 -21.32
C ARG A 286 -5.80 13.49 -20.32
N GLU A 287 -6.96 13.16 -19.73
CA GLU A 287 -7.61 13.98 -18.70
C GLU A 287 -6.69 14.25 -17.51
N ASN A 288 -5.96 13.24 -17.03
CA ASN A 288 -4.99 13.39 -15.95
C ASN A 288 -3.79 14.25 -16.38
N MET A 289 -3.24 14.06 -17.58
CA MET A 289 -2.12 14.88 -18.08
C MET A 289 -2.50 16.35 -18.23
N ASP A 290 -3.71 16.64 -18.72
CA ASP A 290 -4.21 18.02 -18.86
C ASP A 290 -4.63 18.64 -17.52
N TYR A 291 -4.97 17.82 -16.51
CA TYR A 291 -5.06 18.27 -15.12
C TYR A 291 -3.67 18.64 -14.57
N PHE A 292 -2.65 17.77 -14.70
CA PHE A 292 -1.29 18.06 -14.21
C PHE A 292 -0.72 19.34 -14.85
N ARG A 293 -0.89 19.54 -16.16
CA ARG A 293 -0.46 20.75 -16.89
C ARG A 293 -1.09 22.02 -16.34
N ARG A 294 -2.40 22.03 -16.10
CA ARG A 294 -3.12 23.17 -15.51
C ARG A 294 -2.66 23.46 -14.09
N GLN A 295 -2.57 22.43 -13.24
CA GLN A 295 -2.08 22.59 -11.87
C GLN A 295 -0.64 23.13 -11.82
N ARG A 296 0.28 22.67 -12.68
CA ARG A 296 1.62 23.27 -12.80
C ARG A 296 1.57 24.76 -13.17
N ALA A 297 0.70 25.15 -14.09
CA ALA A 297 0.57 26.54 -14.53
C ALA A 297 -0.04 27.45 -13.44
N GLU A 298 -1.10 26.99 -12.77
CA GLU A 298 -1.73 27.67 -11.62
C GLU A 298 -0.72 27.90 -10.49
N LEU A 299 0.06 26.87 -10.14
CA LEU A 299 1.11 26.97 -9.13
C LEU A 299 2.21 27.96 -9.54
N ALA A 300 2.66 27.95 -10.80
CA ALA A 300 3.68 28.87 -11.28
C ALA A 300 3.22 30.35 -11.20
N VAL A 301 1.98 30.63 -11.63
CA VAL A 301 1.36 31.96 -11.50
C VAL A 301 1.23 32.37 -10.03
N SER A 302 0.80 31.46 -9.16
CA SER A 302 0.68 31.71 -7.72
C SER A 302 2.03 32.02 -7.03
N THR A 303 3.15 31.47 -7.53
CA THR A 303 4.49 31.74 -6.99
C THR A 303 5.15 33.02 -7.50
N ALA A 304 4.63 33.63 -8.58
CA ALA A 304 5.26 34.81 -9.20
C ALA A 304 5.52 36.01 -8.25
N PRO A 305 4.71 36.27 -7.19
CA PRO A 305 4.98 37.35 -6.23
C PRO A 305 6.00 37.01 -5.12
N TYR A 306 6.44 35.75 -4.96
CA TYR A 306 7.12 35.27 -3.75
C TYR A 306 8.55 34.76 -4.01
N ALA A 307 9.45 35.68 -4.36
CA ALA A 307 10.86 35.37 -4.60
C ALA A 307 11.72 35.20 -3.32
N GLU A 308 11.18 35.50 -2.12
CA GLU A 308 11.98 35.66 -0.89
C GLU A 308 12.05 34.42 0.04
N VAL A 309 11.51 33.26 -0.36
CA VAL A 309 11.61 32.00 0.43
C VAL A 309 12.64 31.04 -0.19
N GLY A 310 13.91 31.36 0.04
CA GLY A 310 15.10 30.78 -0.61
C GLY A 310 15.47 29.31 -0.28
N THR A 311 14.49 28.41 -0.16
CA THR A 311 14.69 26.96 -0.06
C THR A 311 13.80 26.19 -1.05
N TYR A 312 12.50 26.51 -1.08
CA TYR A 312 11.56 25.93 -2.04
C TYR A 312 11.69 26.55 -3.44
N ALA A 313 12.07 27.83 -3.53
CA ALA A 313 12.40 28.46 -4.81
C ALA A 313 13.58 27.77 -5.51
N THR A 314 14.61 27.37 -4.74
CA THR A 314 15.76 26.62 -5.26
C THR A 314 15.42 25.20 -5.71
N GLU A 315 14.51 24.49 -5.04
CA GLU A 315 14.00 23.19 -5.51
C GLU A 315 13.20 23.34 -6.82
N GLY A 316 12.32 24.35 -6.93
CA GLY A 316 11.57 24.64 -8.16
C GLY A 316 12.48 25.01 -9.34
N MET A 317 13.50 25.83 -9.11
CA MET A 317 14.51 26.17 -10.12
C MET A 317 15.38 24.96 -10.50
N ALA A 318 15.70 24.07 -9.55
CA ALA A 318 16.41 22.82 -9.83
C ALA A 318 15.61 21.94 -10.79
N VAL A 319 14.30 21.75 -10.53
CA VAL A 319 13.40 20.94 -11.38
C VAL A 319 13.23 21.56 -12.76
N ALA A 320 13.03 22.88 -12.86
CA ALA A 320 12.93 23.56 -14.16
C ALA A 320 14.23 23.46 -14.99
N GLN A 321 15.39 23.62 -14.36
CA GLN A 321 16.68 23.43 -15.02
C GLN A 321 16.91 21.96 -15.39
N ALA A 322 16.49 21.01 -14.55
CA ALA A 322 16.56 19.57 -14.83
C ALA A 322 15.70 19.16 -16.03
N GLN A 323 14.48 19.68 -16.16
CA GLN A 323 13.64 19.49 -17.35
C GLN A 323 14.32 20.05 -18.60
N LYS A 324 14.87 21.27 -18.52
CA LYS A 324 15.59 21.92 -19.63
C LYS A 324 16.80 21.10 -20.09
N LEU A 325 17.58 20.59 -19.13
CA LEU A 325 18.70 19.66 -19.38
C LEU A 325 18.20 18.37 -20.06
N ARG A 326 17.20 17.69 -19.48
CA ARG A 326 16.61 16.47 -20.04
C ARG A 326 16.12 16.66 -21.48
N ALA A 327 15.40 17.75 -21.76
CA ALA A 327 14.90 18.08 -23.09
C ALA A 327 16.01 18.37 -24.11
N GLN A 328 17.20 18.83 -23.66
CA GLN A 328 18.39 18.91 -24.52
C GLN A 328 18.96 17.51 -24.83
N PHE A 329 18.93 16.56 -23.88
CA PHE A 329 19.42 15.20 -24.11
C PHE A 329 18.49 14.32 -24.92
N GLU A 330 17.17 14.42 -24.73
CA GLU A 330 16.18 13.72 -25.56
C GLU A 330 16.31 14.14 -27.04
N LYS A 331 16.57 15.44 -27.32
CA LYS A 331 16.89 15.94 -28.66
C LYS A 331 18.25 15.48 -29.22
N SER A 332 19.14 14.94 -28.37
CA SER A 332 20.46 14.43 -28.79
C SER A 332 20.48 12.94 -29.15
N GLY A 333 19.33 12.25 -29.03
CA GLY A 333 19.13 10.91 -29.59
C GLY A 333 19.84 9.75 -28.86
N GLY A 334 20.05 9.85 -27.54
CA GLY A 334 20.64 8.78 -26.72
C GLY A 334 19.68 8.21 -25.67
N ASP A 335 19.83 6.93 -25.32
CA ASP A 335 19.09 6.19 -24.27
C ASP A 335 19.37 6.68 -22.81
N LEU A 336 19.88 7.90 -22.67
CA LEU A 336 20.33 8.48 -21.41
C LEU A 336 19.14 9.04 -20.62
N LYS A 337 18.90 8.49 -19.42
CA LYS A 337 17.89 9.00 -18.48
C LYS A 337 18.57 9.75 -17.32
N PRO A 338 18.86 11.06 -17.45
CA PRO A 338 19.37 11.86 -16.35
C PRO A 338 18.25 12.10 -15.32
N VAL A 339 18.45 11.61 -14.10
CA VAL A 339 17.71 12.03 -12.90
C VAL A 339 18.56 13.08 -12.20
N VAL A 340 18.06 14.31 -12.12
CA VAL A 340 18.78 15.40 -11.47
C VAL A 340 18.34 15.49 -10.02
N LEU A 341 19.28 15.31 -9.11
CA LEU A 341 19.06 15.43 -7.67
C LEU A 341 19.54 16.82 -7.20
N PRO A 342 18.75 17.57 -6.43
CA PRO A 342 19.22 18.81 -5.83
C PRO A 342 20.31 18.51 -4.78
N GLU A 343 21.47 19.15 -4.89
CA GLU A 343 22.47 19.14 -3.82
C GLU A 343 22.23 20.37 -2.95
N VAL A 344 22.02 20.19 -1.64
CA VAL A 344 21.62 21.27 -0.73
C VAL A 344 22.72 22.34 -0.65
N ALA A 345 22.50 23.46 -1.32
CA ALA A 345 23.36 24.62 -1.22
C ALA A 345 23.25 25.24 0.19
N THR A 346 24.38 25.67 0.74
CA THR A 346 24.41 26.57 1.90
C THR A 346 23.71 27.88 1.55
N PRO A 347 23.06 28.59 2.50
CA PRO A 347 22.48 29.90 2.25
C PRO A 347 23.48 30.86 1.59
N GLY A 348 23.07 31.52 0.50
CA GLY A 348 23.94 32.39 -0.31
C GLY A 348 24.96 31.66 -1.23
N GLY A 349 25.02 30.33 -1.20
CA GLY A 349 25.88 29.53 -2.07
C GLY A 349 25.30 29.34 -3.48
N THR A 350 26.17 29.13 -4.46
CA THR A 350 25.76 28.78 -5.83
C THR A 350 25.00 27.44 -5.82
N PRO A 351 23.79 27.34 -6.43
CA PRO A 351 23.05 26.08 -6.52
C PRO A 351 23.88 24.97 -7.17
N ARG A 352 23.79 23.75 -6.63
CA ARG A 352 24.46 22.56 -7.15
C ARG A 352 23.47 21.45 -7.43
N PHE A 353 23.75 20.66 -8.45
CA PHE A 353 22.87 19.60 -8.93
C PHE A 353 23.69 18.35 -9.23
N ALA A 354 23.31 17.22 -8.66
CA ALA A 354 23.91 15.92 -8.94
C ALA A 354 23.10 15.22 -10.04
N VAL A 355 23.60 15.22 -11.28
CA VAL A 355 22.97 14.52 -12.40
C VAL A 355 23.34 13.04 -12.33
N ARG A 356 22.41 12.21 -11.83
CA ARG A 356 22.56 10.74 -11.78
C ARG A 356 22.03 10.13 -13.09
N MET A 357 22.88 9.43 -13.82
CA MET A 357 22.44 8.67 -14.98
C MET A 357 21.76 7.38 -14.53
N MET A 358 20.51 7.18 -14.95
CA MET A 358 19.76 5.93 -14.77
C MET A 358 19.82 5.11 -16.06
N GLY A 359 20.06 3.80 -15.93
CA GLY A 359 20.30 2.91 -17.07
C GLY A 359 21.78 2.67 -17.38
N CYS A 360 22.06 2.01 -18.50
CA CYS A 360 23.39 1.46 -18.80
C CYS A 360 24.27 2.44 -19.60
N SER A 361 24.51 3.63 -19.06
CA SER A 361 25.38 4.66 -19.66
C SER A 361 26.86 4.28 -19.57
N ARG A 362 27.62 4.44 -20.66
CA ARG A 362 29.08 4.27 -20.66
C ARG A 362 29.76 5.53 -20.09
N PRO A 363 31.00 5.44 -19.59
CA PRO A 363 31.79 6.63 -19.20
C PRO A 363 31.88 7.69 -20.31
N SER A 364 32.04 7.26 -21.57
CA SER A 364 32.03 8.14 -22.75
C SER A 364 30.80 9.05 -22.84
N ASP A 365 29.67 8.58 -22.32
CA ASP A 365 28.38 9.23 -22.48
C ASP A 365 28.19 10.28 -21.37
N VAL A 366 28.72 10.01 -20.18
CA VAL A 366 28.83 10.96 -19.06
C VAL A 366 29.84 12.08 -19.38
N THR A 367 30.98 11.74 -20.00
CA THR A 367 31.95 12.75 -20.47
C THR A 367 31.37 13.62 -21.60
N ARG A 368 30.61 13.02 -22.53
CA ARG A 368 29.90 13.76 -23.59
C ARG A 368 28.86 14.71 -23.00
N LEU A 369 28.04 14.22 -22.07
CA LEU A 369 27.10 15.00 -21.26
C LEU A 369 27.78 16.24 -20.66
N CYS A 370 28.85 16.08 -19.87
CA CYS A 370 29.52 17.25 -19.28
C CYS A 370 30.14 18.22 -20.31
N LYS A 371 30.63 17.74 -21.47
CA LYS A 371 31.10 18.61 -22.54
C LYS A 371 29.96 19.43 -23.17
N THR A 372 28.80 18.83 -23.41
CA THR A 372 27.60 19.54 -23.89
C THR A 372 27.12 20.59 -22.88
N LEU A 373 27.20 20.30 -21.58
CA LEU A 373 26.83 21.27 -20.53
C LEU A 373 27.82 22.43 -20.43
N ALA A 374 29.13 22.15 -20.44
CA ALA A 374 30.16 23.20 -20.44
C ALA A 374 30.02 24.12 -21.67
N ALA A 375 29.77 23.55 -22.87
CA ALA A 375 29.48 24.33 -24.08
C ALA A 375 28.17 25.13 -24.01
N SER A 376 27.26 24.76 -23.12
CA SER A 376 26.00 25.49 -22.84
C SER A 376 26.12 26.49 -21.67
N GLY A 377 27.33 26.79 -21.21
CA GLY A 377 27.59 27.71 -20.10
C GLY A 377 27.32 27.13 -18.71
N LEU A 378 27.19 25.80 -18.58
CA LEU A 378 26.91 25.11 -17.31
C LEU A 378 28.12 24.28 -16.88
N PRO A 379 28.87 24.70 -15.84
CA PRO A 379 30.01 23.94 -15.31
C PRO A 379 29.58 22.53 -14.88
N CYS A 380 30.27 21.51 -15.37
CA CYS A 380 29.94 20.11 -15.12
C CYS A 380 31.21 19.31 -14.78
N VAL A 381 31.12 18.47 -13.75
CA VAL A 381 32.21 17.59 -13.30
C VAL A 381 31.69 16.16 -13.33
N ALA A 382 32.17 15.37 -14.29
CA ALA A 382 31.86 13.94 -14.37
C ALA A 382 32.60 13.18 -13.26
N ARG A 383 31.99 12.15 -12.66
CA ARG A 383 32.63 11.28 -11.67
C ARG A 383 32.08 9.86 -11.76
N GLY A 384 32.96 8.85 -11.71
CA GLY A 384 32.58 7.44 -11.77
C GLY A 384 33.75 6.52 -12.12
N LYS A 385 33.53 5.21 -12.10
CA LYS A 385 34.58 4.21 -12.40
C LYS A 385 34.87 4.21 -13.90
N GLY A 386 36.08 4.60 -14.30
CA GLY A 386 36.46 4.80 -15.70
C GLY A 386 36.21 6.23 -16.22
N LEU A 387 36.08 7.20 -15.31
CA LEU A 387 36.16 8.64 -15.56
C LEU A 387 37.37 9.17 -14.78
N GLU A 388 38.05 10.18 -15.34
CA GLU A 388 39.18 10.90 -14.70
C GLU A 388 38.66 11.96 -13.71
#